data_AF-A0A2D4JJT6-F1
#
_entry.id   AF-A0A2D4JJT6-F1
#
_cell.length_a   1.000
_cell.length_b   1.000
_cell.length_c   1.000
_cell.angle_alpha   90.00
_cell.angle_beta   90.00
_cell.angle_gamma   90.00
#
_symmetry.space_group_name_H-M   'P 1'
#
loop_
_entity.id
_entity.type
_entity.pdbx_description
1 polymer ?
#
loop_
_entity_poly.entity_id
_entity_poly.type
_entity_poly.pdbx_seq_one_letter_code
_entity_poly.pdbx_strand_id
1 'polypeptide(L)'
;GFGCLFLPSLAPHNAPTNNVVTTGLIDGTVVSGIGTGERLFPPPSGLSFSSWFCVEHFSTAPNYHPIRLLTIVRRANSSEQHYICLAIVLSIKDRTLIVSTKEELLQNYADDFNEESSCYEILPCCARFRCGDHILEGQWHHMVLVMSKGMLKNSTAALYIDGQLINTVKFHYIHSSPGGSSCANPPIVSTVYAYIGTPPAQRQLSSLVWRLGPTHFLEEVLPPSSISTIYELGPNYVGSFQAVYMPCKDSKAEGISPSPVSLVPEEKVSFGLYALSVSSLTVARIRKVYNKLDSKAIAKQLAISSHENATPVKLLHNSGGHLNGPARTIGAALIGYLGVRTFVPKPVATTLQYIGGAAAILGLVAMAS
;
A
#
# COMPACT_ATOMS: atom_id res chain seq x y z
N GLY A 1 7.13 11.98 -14.40
CA GLY A 1 5.69 12.22 -14.61
C GLY A 1 5.03 12.57 -13.30
N PHE A 2 3.70 12.50 -13.24
CA PHE A 2 2.96 12.37 -11.99
C PHE A 2 1.84 11.35 -12.19
N GLY A 3 1.43 10.71 -11.11
CA GLY A 3 0.49 9.60 -11.17
C GLY A 3 0.56 8.81 -9.87
N CYS A 4 -0.55 8.74 -9.14
CA CYS A 4 -0.61 8.00 -7.90
C CYS A 4 -2.02 7.45 -7.63
N LEU A 5 -2.06 6.45 -6.76
CA LEU A 5 -3.26 6.04 -6.06
C LEU A 5 -3.35 6.82 -4.76
N PHE A 6 -4.50 7.43 -4.49
CA PHE A 6 -4.81 8.12 -3.24
C PHE A 6 -5.81 7.31 -2.42
N LEU A 7 -5.41 6.89 -1.22
CA LEU A 7 -6.23 6.12 -0.29
C LEU A 7 -6.76 7.05 0.81
N PRO A 8 -8.03 7.49 0.77
CA PRO A 8 -8.60 8.25 1.86
C PRO A 8 -8.86 7.34 3.07
N SER A 9 -8.81 7.90 4.28
CA SER A 9 -9.21 7.21 5.52
C SER A 9 -8.60 5.82 5.69
N LEU A 10 -7.27 5.77 5.71
CA LEU A 10 -6.51 4.55 6.00
C LEU A 10 -6.79 4.03 7.42
N ALA A 11 -7.06 4.94 8.35
CA ALA A 11 -7.45 4.65 9.73
C ALA A 11 -8.77 5.39 10.03
N PRO A 12 -9.93 4.81 9.71
CA PRO A 12 -11.23 5.40 10.04
C PRO A 12 -11.45 5.52 11.54
N HIS A 13 -12.12 6.58 11.97
CA HIS A 13 -12.49 6.84 13.36
C HIS A 13 -13.99 7.11 13.49
N ASN A 14 -14.52 6.95 14.69
CA ASN A 14 -15.92 7.21 14.97
C ASN A 14 -16.20 8.72 14.96
N ALA A 15 -17.48 9.06 14.85
CA ALA A 15 -17.90 10.44 15.07
C ALA A 15 -17.57 10.85 16.52
N PRO A 16 -17.02 12.05 16.75
CA PRO A 16 -16.85 12.55 18.11
C PRO A 16 -18.21 12.62 18.81
N THR A 17 -18.28 12.03 20.00
CA THR A 17 -19.51 11.86 20.80
C THR A 17 -20.15 13.18 21.28
N ASN A 18 -19.48 14.32 21.09
CA ASN A 18 -19.94 15.64 21.58
C ASN A 18 -21.00 16.33 20.71
N ASN A 19 -21.42 15.77 19.58
CA ASN A 19 -22.47 16.36 18.75
C ASN A 19 -23.84 15.71 19.05
N VAL A 20 -24.56 16.27 20.03
CA VAL A 20 -25.92 15.89 20.47
C VAL A 20 -27.03 16.16 19.41
N VAL A 21 -26.71 16.30 18.11
CA VAL A 21 -27.69 16.72 17.08
C VAL A 21 -27.84 15.74 15.90
N THR A 22 -27.32 14.51 15.99
CA THR A 22 -27.61 13.49 14.97
C THR A 22 -28.33 12.29 15.59
N THR A 23 -29.62 12.47 15.83
CA THR A 23 -30.58 11.38 16.05
C THR A 23 -30.57 10.45 14.83
N GLY A 24 -29.87 9.33 14.92
CA GLY A 24 -29.94 8.25 13.93
C GLY A 24 -28.64 7.52 13.57
N LEU A 25 -27.47 7.91 14.10
CA LEU A 25 -26.28 7.07 13.94
C LEU A 25 -26.35 5.90 14.93
N ILE A 26 -26.45 4.70 14.38
CA ILE A 26 -26.20 3.42 15.05
C ILE A 26 -24.82 3.46 15.73
N ASP A 27 -24.75 2.92 16.95
CA ASP A 27 -23.52 2.88 17.73
C ASP A 27 -22.38 2.22 16.93
N GLY A 28 -21.22 2.87 16.84
CA GLY A 28 -20.04 2.36 16.10
C GLY A 28 -19.95 2.66 14.59
N THR A 29 -20.79 3.53 14.02
CA THR A 29 -20.61 4.00 12.63
C THR A 29 -19.47 5.02 12.50
N VAL A 30 -18.59 4.79 11.52
CA VAL A 30 -17.48 5.70 11.19
C VAL A 30 -17.93 6.83 10.26
N VAL A 31 -17.27 8.00 10.36
CA VAL A 31 -17.61 9.19 9.54
C VAL A 31 -16.99 9.11 8.13
N SER A 32 -15.99 8.25 7.95
CA SER A 32 -15.27 8.03 6.70
C SER A 32 -14.82 6.57 6.60
N GLY A 33 -14.38 6.12 5.42
CA GLY A 33 -14.14 4.70 5.16
C GLY A 33 -15.42 3.88 4.95
N ILE A 34 -15.30 2.57 5.15
CA ILE A 34 -16.32 1.53 5.02
C ILE A 34 -16.21 0.57 6.21
N GLY A 35 -17.35 0.14 6.75
CA GLY A 35 -17.44 -0.79 7.89
C GLY A 35 -17.82 -0.07 9.19
N THR A 36 -17.53 -0.70 10.31
CA THR A 36 -17.85 -0.20 11.67
C THR A 36 -16.63 -0.27 12.58
N GLY A 37 -16.62 0.56 13.62
CA GLY A 37 -15.53 0.60 14.61
C GLY A 37 -14.28 1.33 14.14
N GLU A 38 -13.52 1.84 15.10
CA GLU A 38 -12.30 2.60 14.84
C GLU A 38 -11.14 1.69 14.50
N ARG A 39 -10.27 2.16 13.59
CA ARG A 39 -9.02 1.51 13.25
C ARG A 39 -7.87 2.37 13.73
N LEU A 40 -7.04 1.82 14.62
CA LEU A 40 -5.94 2.54 15.22
C LEU A 40 -4.75 2.64 14.27
N PHE A 41 -4.09 3.79 14.27
CA PHE A 41 -2.83 4.00 13.57
C PHE A 41 -1.84 4.80 14.42
N PRO A 42 -0.55 4.41 14.47
CA PRO A 42 0.02 3.23 13.82
C PRO A 42 -0.39 1.92 14.52
N PRO A 43 -0.37 0.77 13.82
CA PRO A 43 -0.72 -0.52 14.42
C PRO A 43 0.12 -0.84 15.66
N PRO A 44 -0.49 -1.23 16.80
CA PRO A 44 0.21 -1.39 18.07
C PRO A 44 1.12 -2.62 18.12
N SER A 45 0.85 -3.64 17.29
CA SER A 45 1.65 -4.86 17.19
C SER A 45 2.76 -4.77 16.13
N GLY A 46 2.86 -3.68 15.38
CA GLY A 46 3.61 -3.64 14.13
C GLY A 46 2.73 -3.86 12.90
N LEU A 47 3.35 -3.77 11.73
CA LEU A 47 2.67 -3.85 10.43
C LEU A 47 3.53 -4.60 9.41
N SER A 48 2.89 -5.08 8.35
CA SER A 48 3.54 -5.59 7.15
C SER A 48 2.94 -4.93 5.91
N PHE A 49 3.78 -4.37 5.06
CA PHE A 49 3.38 -3.86 3.74
C PHE A 49 3.93 -4.79 2.67
N SER A 50 3.03 -5.41 1.91
CA SER A 50 3.35 -6.36 0.84
C SER A 50 2.94 -5.75 -0.49
N SER A 51 3.83 -5.70 -1.48
CA SER A 51 3.49 -5.21 -2.80
C SER A 51 4.28 -5.93 -3.89
N TRP A 52 3.57 -6.33 -4.93
CA TRP A 52 4.17 -6.65 -6.21
C TRP A 52 4.42 -5.36 -7.01
N PHE A 53 5.55 -5.26 -7.67
CA PHE A 53 5.86 -4.17 -8.59
C PHE A 53 6.77 -4.65 -9.71
N CYS A 54 6.74 -3.98 -10.85
CA CYS A 54 7.61 -4.25 -11.98
C CYS A 54 8.16 -2.92 -12.49
N VAL A 55 9.47 -2.79 -12.58
CA VAL A 55 10.08 -1.60 -13.18
C VAL A 55 10.37 -1.92 -14.63
N GLU A 56 9.72 -1.24 -15.57
CA GLU A 56 10.01 -1.42 -17.00
C GLU A 56 11.27 -0.65 -17.39
N HIS A 57 11.35 0.59 -16.93
CA HIS A 57 12.47 1.49 -17.18
C HIS A 57 12.70 2.34 -15.93
N PHE A 58 13.88 2.21 -15.35
CA PHE A 58 14.38 3.12 -14.34
C PHE A 58 14.54 4.52 -14.93
N SER A 59 14.38 5.55 -14.08
CA SER A 59 14.77 6.89 -14.49
C SER A 59 16.29 7.02 -14.59
N THR A 60 16.75 7.87 -15.50
CA THR A 60 18.17 8.09 -15.77
C THR A 60 18.59 9.51 -15.38
N ALA A 61 19.89 9.69 -15.16
CA ALA A 61 20.47 11.02 -14.99
C ALA A 61 20.10 11.95 -16.15
N PRO A 62 19.92 13.26 -15.92
CA PRO A 62 20.05 13.96 -14.63
C PRO A 62 18.80 13.91 -13.74
N ASN A 63 17.69 13.36 -14.23
CA ASN A 63 16.37 13.45 -13.58
C ASN A 63 15.98 12.14 -12.88
N TYR A 64 16.69 11.81 -11.80
CA TYR A 64 16.35 10.65 -10.98
C TYR A 64 15.00 10.87 -10.29
N HIS A 65 14.04 10.01 -10.62
CA HIS A 65 12.71 9.99 -10.05
C HIS A 65 12.54 8.73 -9.21
N PRO A 66 12.35 8.81 -7.89
CA PRO A 66 12.19 7.60 -7.10
C PRO A 66 10.83 6.94 -7.31
N ILE A 67 10.74 5.64 -7.03
CA ILE A 67 9.46 4.91 -6.96
C ILE A 67 8.95 5.01 -5.52
N ARG A 68 7.80 5.66 -5.33
CA ARG A 68 7.14 5.77 -4.02
C ARG A 68 6.14 4.63 -3.87
N LEU A 69 6.54 3.59 -3.15
CA LEU A 69 5.72 2.38 -2.97
C LEU A 69 4.62 2.63 -1.93
N LEU A 70 4.87 3.46 -0.92
CA LEU A 70 3.85 3.91 0.02
C LEU A 70 4.27 5.23 0.68
N THR A 71 3.34 6.15 0.82
CA THR A 71 3.49 7.36 1.63
C THR A 71 2.25 7.52 2.48
N ILE A 72 2.37 7.34 3.80
CA ILE A 72 1.27 7.55 4.75
C ILE A 72 1.41 8.94 5.34
N VAL A 73 0.29 9.67 5.33
CA VAL A 73 0.19 11.03 5.82
C VAL A 73 -0.88 11.09 6.89
N ARG A 74 -0.58 11.77 7.99
CA ARG A 74 -1.54 12.11 9.04
C ARG A 74 -1.71 13.61 9.16
N ARG A 75 -2.93 14.04 9.44
CA ARG A 75 -3.27 15.44 9.70
C ARG A 75 -3.19 15.72 11.20
N ALA A 76 -2.39 16.71 11.59
CA ALA A 76 -2.37 17.20 12.96
C ALA A 76 -3.58 18.14 13.18
N ASN A 77 -4.48 17.78 14.11
CA ASN A 77 -5.72 18.55 14.31
C ASN A 77 -5.48 19.97 14.84
N SER A 78 -4.41 20.20 15.61
CA SER A 78 -4.12 21.50 16.22
C SER A 78 -3.59 22.53 15.20
N SER A 79 -2.75 22.09 14.26
CA SER A 79 -2.10 22.97 13.28
C SER A 79 -2.69 22.88 11.88
N GLU A 80 -3.59 21.92 11.64
CA GLU A 80 -4.13 21.58 10.32
C GLU A 80 -3.08 21.19 9.27
N GLN A 81 -1.86 20.93 9.71
CA GLN A 81 -0.75 20.53 8.88
C GLN A 81 -0.79 19.03 8.60
N HIS A 82 -0.22 18.66 7.46
CA HIS A 82 -0.13 17.28 6.98
C HIS A 82 1.31 16.80 7.10
N TYR A 83 1.53 15.77 7.92
CA TYR A 83 2.83 15.17 8.16
C TYR A 83 2.90 13.78 7.53
N ILE A 84 3.93 13.54 6.73
CA ILE A 84 4.31 12.20 6.33
C ILE A 84 4.83 11.50 7.57
N CYS A 85 4.27 10.34 7.90
CA CYS A 85 4.65 9.57 9.09
C CYS A 85 5.19 8.16 8.74
N LEU A 86 5.03 7.75 7.48
CA LEU A 86 5.72 6.60 6.90
C LEU A 86 5.95 6.85 5.41
N ALA A 87 7.17 6.68 4.93
CA ALA A 87 7.51 6.67 3.52
C ALA A 87 8.32 5.42 3.18
N ILE A 88 7.93 4.72 2.11
CA ILE A 88 8.64 3.58 1.53
C ILE A 88 8.98 3.95 0.09
N VAL A 89 10.26 4.17 -0.17
CA VAL A 89 10.75 4.78 -1.41
C VAL A 89 11.91 3.96 -1.96
N LEU A 90 11.82 3.52 -3.21
CA LEU A 90 12.95 2.93 -3.93
C LEU A 90 13.70 4.03 -4.68
N SER A 91 14.90 4.34 -4.18
CA SER A 91 15.89 5.16 -4.86
C SER A 91 16.43 4.40 -6.05
N ILE A 92 16.38 5.03 -7.23
CA ILE A 92 16.81 4.40 -8.48
C ILE A 92 18.34 4.53 -8.68
N LYS A 93 18.97 5.56 -8.09
CA LYS A 93 20.40 5.83 -8.24
C LYS A 93 21.28 4.65 -7.82
N ASP A 94 20.88 3.98 -6.75
CA ASP A 94 21.63 2.92 -6.07
C ASP A 94 20.77 1.67 -5.79
N ARG A 95 19.54 1.63 -6.32
CA ARG A 95 18.53 0.58 -6.03
C ARG A 95 18.37 0.33 -4.53
N THR A 96 18.42 1.41 -3.74
CA THR A 96 18.23 1.35 -2.30
C THR A 96 16.77 1.60 -1.97
N LEU A 97 16.17 0.68 -1.22
CA LEU A 97 14.85 0.89 -0.64
C LEU A 97 15.02 1.60 0.70
N ILE A 98 14.34 2.73 0.82
CA ILE A 98 14.42 3.65 1.94
C ILE A 98 13.07 3.63 2.67
N VAL A 99 13.11 3.42 3.97
CA VAL A 99 11.95 3.45 4.86
C VAL A 99 12.16 4.56 5.87
N SER A 100 11.30 5.58 5.86
CA SER A 100 11.37 6.69 6.80
C SER A 100 10.11 6.78 7.64
N THR A 101 10.28 6.91 8.95
CA THR A 101 9.23 7.26 9.93
C THR A 101 9.44 8.64 10.54
N LYS A 102 10.45 9.37 10.05
CA LYS A 102 10.68 10.76 10.41
C LYS A 102 9.48 11.59 9.94
N GLU A 103 8.90 12.34 10.88
CA GLU A 103 7.78 13.21 10.54
C GLU A 103 8.22 14.45 9.80
N GLU A 104 7.71 14.62 8.59
CA GLU A 104 8.03 15.76 7.73
C GLU A 104 6.77 16.35 7.11
N LEU A 105 6.75 17.68 6.97
CA LEU A 105 5.62 18.38 6.36
C LEU A 105 5.52 18.02 4.89
N LEU A 106 4.33 17.55 4.47
CA LEU A 106 4.07 17.15 3.09
C LEU A 106 4.39 18.26 2.07
N GLN A 107 4.17 19.53 2.43
CA GLN A 107 4.38 20.68 1.54
C GLN A 107 5.86 20.93 1.20
N ASN A 108 6.77 20.56 2.10
CA ASN A 108 8.21 20.80 1.95
C ASN A 108 8.98 19.50 1.70
N TYR A 109 8.29 18.38 1.51
CA TYR A 109 8.91 17.09 1.35
C TYR A 109 9.58 16.97 -0.02
N ALA A 110 10.90 17.02 -0.02
CA ALA A 110 11.75 16.57 -1.10
C ALA A 110 12.37 15.23 -0.70
N ASP A 111 12.56 14.30 -1.65
CA ASP A 111 13.22 13.01 -1.42
C ASP A 111 14.74 13.17 -1.21
N ASP A 112 15.13 14.05 -0.31
CA ASP A 112 16.53 14.33 0.04
C ASP A 112 16.97 13.39 1.15
N PHE A 113 17.18 12.13 0.78
CA PHE A 113 17.66 11.10 1.68
C PHE A 113 19.20 11.07 1.72
N ASN A 114 19.84 12.23 1.89
CA ASN A 114 21.29 12.33 1.92
C ASN A 114 21.87 11.60 3.15
N GLU A 115 23.00 10.89 2.98
CA GLU A 115 23.59 10.04 4.03
C GLU A 115 24.07 10.82 5.27
N GLU A 116 24.29 12.13 5.14
CA GLU A 116 24.84 12.97 6.22
C GLU A 116 23.81 13.38 7.28
N SER A 117 22.50 13.23 7.04
CA SER A 117 21.45 13.75 7.93
C SER A 117 21.14 12.88 9.15
N SER A 118 21.79 11.71 9.32
CA SER A 118 21.46 10.73 10.38
C SER A 118 22.49 10.63 11.51
N CYS A 119 23.43 11.55 11.64
CA CYS A 119 24.63 11.34 12.46
C CYS A 119 24.49 11.56 13.99
N TYR A 120 23.29 11.84 14.53
CA TYR A 120 23.16 12.17 15.97
C TYR A 120 22.04 11.45 16.75
N GLU A 121 21.29 10.51 16.16
CA GLU A 121 20.25 9.75 16.89
C GLU A 121 20.73 8.34 17.27
N ILE A 122 20.37 7.87 18.48
CA ILE A 122 20.72 6.54 19.01
C ILE A 122 20.14 5.41 18.14
N LEU A 123 18.96 5.65 17.54
CA LEU A 123 18.32 4.78 16.56
C LEU A 123 17.87 5.66 15.39
N PRO A 124 18.04 5.21 14.13
CA PRO A 124 17.62 6.02 13.00
C PRO A 124 16.10 5.97 12.81
N CYS A 125 15.49 7.10 12.46
CA CYS A 125 14.13 7.17 11.92
C CYS A 125 14.06 6.80 10.42
N CYS A 126 15.22 6.55 9.80
CA CYS A 126 15.36 6.21 8.39
C CYS A 126 16.21 4.94 8.23
N ALA A 127 15.63 3.91 7.62
CA ALA A 127 16.27 2.66 7.29
C ALA A 127 16.57 2.59 5.80
N ARG A 128 17.77 2.13 5.44
CA ARG A 128 18.20 1.93 4.04
C ARG A 128 18.55 0.47 3.79
N PHE A 129 17.93 -0.10 2.79
CA PHE A 129 18.15 -1.48 2.36
C PHE A 129 18.70 -1.46 0.94
N ARG A 130 19.99 -1.75 0.78
CA ARG A 130 20.60 -1.86 -0.54
C ARG A 130 20.04 -3.12 -1.21
N CYS A 131 19.19 -2.94 -2.22
CA CYS A 131 18.56 -4.06 -2.91
C CYS A 131 19.38 -4.54 -4.12
N GLY A 132 20.47 -3.84 -4.48
CA GLY A 132 21.47 -4.30 -5.45
C GLY A 132 20.86 -4.89 -6.74
N ASP A 133 21.28 -6.10 -7.08
CA ASP A 133 20.79 -6.84 -8.26
C ASP A 133 19.50 -7.65 -8.00
N HIS A 134 18.90 -7.55 -6.81
CA HIS A 134 17.63 -8.23 -6.52
C HIS A 134 16.42 -7.59 -7.22
N ILE A 135 16.56 -6.34 -7.69
CA ILE A 135 15.50 -5.63 -8.42
C ILE A 135 16.00 -5.32 -9.82
N LEU A 136 15.41 -5.99 -10.81
CA LEU A 136 15.77 -5.91 -12.22
C LEU A 136 14.65 -5.26 -13.04
N GLU A 137 15.04 -4.65 -14.17
CA GLU A 137 14.06 -4.14 -15.12
C GLU A 137 13.33 -5.27 -15.85
N GLY A 138 12.07 -5.07 -16.19
CA GLY A 138 11.21 -6.00 -16.91
C GLY A 138 10.77 -7.22 -16.09
N GLN A 139 11.07 -7.27 -14.79
CA GLN A 139 10.69 -8.37 -13.90
C GLN A 139 9.74 -7.91 -12.80
N TRP A 140 8.78 -8.79 -12.48
CA TRP A 140 7.93 -8.63 -11.31
C TRP A 140 8.70 -9.06 -10.07
N HIS A 141 8.76 -8.15 -9.09
CA HIS A 141 9.32 -8.42 -7.78
C HIS A 141 8.26 -8.28 -6.70
N HIS A 142 8.35 -9.12 -5.68
CA HIS A 142 7.52 -9.06 -4.48
C HIS A 142 8.31 -8.44 -3.35
N MET A 143 7.94 -7.25 -2.90
CA MET A 143 8.53 -6.61 -1.73
C MET A 143 7.61 -6.78 -0.53
N VAL A 144 8.18 -7.21 0.60
CA VAL A 144 7.51 -7.17 1.90
C VAL A 144 8.38 -6.42 2.91
N LEU A 145 7.85 -5.32 3.42
CA LEU A 145 8.40 -4.62 4.58
C LEU A 145 7.65 -5.06 5.83
N VAL A 146 8.36 -5.61 6.81
CA VAL A 146 7.82 -5.99 8.11
C VAL A 146 8.39 -5.05 9.18
N MET A 147 7.54 -4.28 9.83
CA MET A 147 7.93 -3.36 10.92
C MET A 147 7.35 -3.88 12.24
N SER A 148 8.21 -4.32 13.15
CA SER A 148 7.80 -4.75 14.49
C SER A 148 7.89 -3.60 15.48
N LYS A 149 6.82 -3.36 16.25
CA LYS A 149 6.83 -2.39 17.35
C LYS A 149 7.29 -3.09 18.63
N GLY A 150 8.48 -2.75 19.10
CA GLY A 150 8.97 -3.23 20.38
C GLY A 150 8.41 -2.41 21.54
N MET A 151 7.84 -3.06 22.55
CA MET A 151 7.41 -2.41 23.80
C MET A 151 8.58 -2.28 24.79
N LEU A 152 9.30 -3.39 25.00
CA LEU A 152 10.47 -3.50 25.90
C LEU A 152 11.81 -3.65 25.15
N LYS A 153 11.72 -3.98 23.86
CA LYS A 153 12.87 -4.13 22.94
C LYS A 153 12.82 -3.01 21.91
N ASN A 154 13.92 -2.77 21.21
CA ASN A 154 13.92 -1.83 20.09
C ASN A 154 12.97 -2.31 18.98
N SER A 155 12.32 -1.36 18.32
CA SER A 155 11.53 -1.66 17.12
C SER A 155 12.45 -2.02 15.95
N THR A 156 11.96 -2.84 15.02
CA THR A 156 12.75 -3.32 13.88
C THR A 156 12.00 -3.20 12.57
N ALA A 157 12.73 -3.00 11.49
CA ALA A 157 12.24 -3.09 10.12
C ALA A 157 13.03 -4.18 9.38
N ALA A 158 12.33 -5.16 8.81
CA ALA A 158 12.90 -6.22 7.99
C ALA A 158 12.36 -6.11 6.57
N LEU A 159 13.25 -6.09 5.59
CA LEU A 159 12.88 -6.08 4.18
C LEU A 159 13.08 -7.46 3.56
N TYR A 160 12.06 -7.94 2.86
CA TYR A 160 12.12 -9.13 2.03
C TYR A 160 11.86 -8.76 0.58
N ILE A 161 12.64 -9.35 -0.33
CA ILE A 161 12.41 -9.32 -1.78
C ILE A 161 12.28 -10.76 -2.26
N ASP A 162 11.24 -11.05 -3.02
CA ASP A 162 11.00 -12.36 -3.64
C ASP A 162 11.04 -13.52 -2.63
N GLY A 163 10.42 -13.29 -1.47
CA GLY A 163 10.36 -14.23 -0.35
C GLY A 163 11.64 -14.32 0.50
N GLN A 164 12.74 -13.66 0.11
CA GLN A 164 14.04 -13.74 0.78
C GLN A 164 14.32 -12.51 1.65
N LEU A 165 14.87 -12.72 2.84
CA LEU A 165 15.27 -11.64 3.74
C LEU A 165 16.50 -10.92 3.19
N ILE A 166 16.38 -9.62 2.93
CA ILE A 166 17.50 -8.76 2.55
C ILE A 166 18.27 -8.30 3.78
N ASN A 167 17.60 -7.66 4.74
CA ASN A 167 18.22 -7.23 5.99
C ASN A 167 17.14 -6.93 7.05
N THR A 168 17.56 -6.90 8.32
CA THR A 168 16.78 -6.40 9.45
C THR A 168 17.55 -5.29 10.16
N VAL A 169 16.92 -4.14 10.37
CA VAL A 169 17.52 -3.00 11.05
C VAL A 169 16.69 -2.59 12.27
N LYS A 170 17.35 -2.10 13.30
CA LYS A 170 16.69 -1.42 14.43
C LYS A 170 16.40 0.01 14.01
N PHE A 171 15.19 0.51 14.26
CA PHE A 171 14.78 1.85 13.85
C PHE A 171 13.65 2.35 14.76
N HIS A 172 13.34 3.65 14.71
CA HIS A 172 12.21 4.21 15.45
C HIS A 172 10.88 3.91 14.74
N TYR A 173 10.00 3.14 15.39
CA TYR A 173 8.64 2.93 14.87
C TYR A 173 7.86 4.24 14.79
N ILE A 174 6.80 4.26 13.97
CA ILE A 174 5.94 5.42 13.75
C ILE A 174 5.46 5.96 15.11
N HIS A 175 5.61 7.26 15.32
CA HIS A 175 5.13 7.93 16.53
C HIS A 175 3.60 7.87 16.61
N SER A 176 3.03 7.71 17.81
CA SER A 176 1.57 7.66 17.98
C SER A 176 0.90 9.04 17.87
N SER A 177 1.60 10.11 18.24
CA SER A 177 1.09 11.50 18.19
C SER A 177 1.75 12.29 17.07
N PRO A 178 1.01 13.10 16.28
CA PRO A 178 1.58 14.01 15.28
C PRO A 178 2.55 15.04 15.88
N GLY A 179 3.66 15.31 15.19
CA GLY A 179 4.67 16.29 15.58
C GLY A 179 5.61 15.83 16.70
N GLY A 180 5.80 14.52 16.89
CA GLY A 180 6.76 13.95 17.85
C GLY A 180 6.54 14.28 19.34
N SER A 181 5.44 14.97 19.70
CA SER A 181 5.21 15.46 21.06
C SER A 181 4.63 14.37 21.96
N SER A 182 5.37 13.99 23.00
CA SER A 182 4.99 13.03 24.05
C SER A 182 4.01 13.65 25.08
N CYS A 183 2.90 14.22 24.60
CA CYS A 183 1.85 14.70 25.49
C CYS A 183 1.02 13.51 25.98
N ALA A 184 0.80 13.41 27.30
CA ALA A 184 0.06 12.35 27.98
C ALA A 184 -1.47 12.32 27.68
N ASN A 185 -1.91 12.99 26.62
CA ASN A 185 -3.30 13.02 26.20
C ASN A 185 -3.58 11.83 25.27
N PRO A 186 -4.78 11.23 25.32
CA PRO A 186 -5.16 10.16 24.41
C PRO A 186 -4.96 10.60 22.96
N PRO A 187 -4.60 9.68 22.04
CA PRO A 187 -4.28 10.02 20.66
C PRO A 187 -5.42 10.84 20.07
N ILE A 188 -5.12 12.10 19.74
CA ILE A 188 -6.07 12.98 19.09
C ILE A 188 -6.40 12.37 17.73
N VAL A 189 -7.68 12.09 17.49
CA VAL A 189 -8.24 11.50 16.26
C VAL A 189 -7.69 12.22 15.04
N SER A 190 -6.67 11.66 14.39
CA SER A 190 -6.02 12.29 13.23
C SER A 190 -6.48 11.63 11.95
N THR A 191 -6.80 12.43 10.93
CA THR A 191 -7.12 11.86 9.61
C THR A 191 -5.85 11.27 9.01
N VAL A 192 -5.85 9.95 8.80
CA VAL A 192 -4.76 9.22 8.13
C VAL A 192 -5.18 8.85 6.71
N TYR A 193 -4.32 9.11 5.74
CA TYR A 193 -4.49 8.75 4.34
C TYR A 193 -3.15 8.35 3.73
N ALA A 194 -3.16 7.78 2.52
CA ALA A 194 -1.94 7.35 1.87
C ALA A 194 -1.89 7.66 0.38
N TYR A 195 -0.67 7.69 -0.16
CA TYR A 195 -0.39 7.67 -1.58
C TYR A 195 0.45 6.44 -1.95
N ILE A 196 0.22 5.91 -3.14
CA ILE A 196 1.13 4.97 -3.82
C ILE A 196 1.45 5.60 -5.17
N GLY A 197 2.72 5.87 -5.44
CA GLY A 197 3.19 6.62 -6.60
C GLY A 197 3.42 8.11 -6.31
N THR A 198 3.39 8.93 -7.36
CA THR A 198 3.86 10.33 -7.30
C THR A 198 2.67 11.29 -7.22
N PRO A 199 2.41 11.93 -6.06
CA PRO A 199 1.32 12.88 -5.90
C PRO A 199 1.56 14.15 -6.75
N PRO A 200 0.49 14.90 -7.08
CA PRO A 200 0.58 16.11 -7.90
C PRO A 200 1.61 17.15 -7.42
N ALA A 201 1.75 17.30 -6.10
CA ALA A 201 2.71 18.24 -5.48
C ALA A 201 4.19 17.87 -5.76
N GLN A 202 4.47 16.61 -6.10
CA GLN A 202 5.81 16.09 -6.36
C GLN A 202 6.03 15.78 -7.85
N ARG A 203 5.22 16.41 -8.71
CA ARG A 203 5.32 16.22 -10.16
C ARG A 203 6.69 16.67 -10.66
N GLN A 204 7.34 15.80 -11.44
CA GLN A 204 8.57 16.12 -12.15
C GLN A 204 8.60 15.44 -13.53
N LEU A 205 9.45 15.89 -14.44
CA LEU A 205 9.69 15.18 -15.70
C LEU A 205 10.57 13.94 -15.42
N SER A 206 10.21 12.80 -16.01
CA SER A 206 10.95 11.56 -15.79
C SER A 206 10.60 10.51 -16.83
N SER A 207 11.60 9.71 -17.22
CA SER A 207 11.50 8.51 -18.05
C SER A 207 11.08 7.26 -17.28
N LEU A 208 10.91 7.34 -15.96
CA LEU A 208 10.51 6.22 -15.13
C LEU A 208 9.19 5.60 -15.62
N VAL A 209 9.23 4.30 -15.92
CA VAL A 209 8.05 3.48 -16.21
C VAL A 209 8.06 2.29 -15.26
N TRP A 210 7.02 2.18 -14.44
CA TRP A 210 6.85 1.07 -13.51
C TRP A 210 5.37 0.73 -13.36
N ARG A 211 5.11 -0.47 -12.86
CA ARG A 211 3.78 -1.05 -12.66
C ARG A 211 3.63 -1.47 -11.22
N LEU A 212 2.45 -1.24 -10.67
CA LEU A 212 2.02 -1.74 -9.37
C LEU A 212 1.16 -3.00 -9.60
N GLY A 213 1.44 -4.06 -8.85
CA GLY A 213 0.66 -5.29 -8.82
C GLY A 213 -0.24 -5.35 -7.59
N PRO A 214 -0.62 -6.55 -7.11
CA PRO A 214 -1.28 -6.70 -5.83
C PRO A 214 -0.52 -6.02 -4.69
N THR A 215 -1.24 -5.27 -3.87
CA THR A 215 -0.68 -4.55 -2.72
C THR A 215 -1.55 -4.72 -1.49
N HIS A 216 -0.94 -5.02 -0.35
CA HIS A 216 -1.61 -5.25 0.92
C HIS A 216 -0.93 -4.47 2.04
N PHE A 217 -1.75 -3.91 2.93
CA PHE A 217 -1.29 -3.36 4.20
C PHE A 217 -1.94 -4.15 5.34
N LEU A 218 -1.09 -4.78 6.13
CA LEU A 218 -1.45 -5.75 7.16
C LEU A 218 -1.02 -5.21 8.53
N GLU A 219 -1.91 -5.25 9.50
CA GLU A 219 -1.67 -4.76 10.87
C GLU A 219 -1.09 -5.86 11.76
N GLU A 220 -0.20 -6.65 11.20
CA GLU A 220 0.48 -7.77 11.82
C GLU A 220 1.91 -7.90 11.29
N VAL A 221 2.79 -8.42 12.13
CA VAL A 221 4.16 -8.79 11.76
C VAL A 221 4.11 -10.18 11.13
N LEU A 222 4.24 -10.26 9.81
CA LEU A 222 4.22 -11.53 9.11
C LEU A 222 5.46 -12.38 9.46
N PRO A 223 5.29 -13.68 9.75
CA PRO A 223 6.43 -14.58 9.91
C PRO A 223 7.07 -14.90 8.55
N PRO A 224 8.38 -15.27 8.51
CA PRO A 224 9.08 -15.57 7.26
C PRO A 224 8.40 -16.67 6.41
N SER A 225 7.78 -17.67 7.03
CA SER A 225 7.05 -18.73 6.34
C SER A 225 5.83 -18.19 5.58
N SER A 226 5.05 -17.29 6.18
CA SER A 226 3.92 -16.63 5.51
C SER A 226 4.42 -15.75 4.35
N ILE A 227 5.55 -15.06 4.51
CA ILE A 227 6.13 -14.24 3.44
C ILE A 227 6.53 -15.09 2.24
N SER A 228 7.25 -16.20 2.47
CA SER A 228 7.60 -17.17 1.42
C SER A 228 6.36 -17.73 0.74
N THR A 229 5.31 -18.01 1.50
CA THR A 229 4.04 -18.50 0.97
C THR A 229 3.39 -17.45 0.06
N ILE A 230 3.31 -16.20 0.50
CA ILE A 230 2.71 -15.11 -0.28
C ILE A 230 3.48 -14.91 -1.59
N TYR A 231 4.80 -15.02 -1.58
CA TYR A 231 5.61 -14.97 -2.79
C TYR A 231 5.27 -16.12 -3.75
N GLU A 232 5.15 -17.36 -3.25
CA GLU A 232 4.80 -18.54 -4.05
C GLU A 232 3.40 -18.45 -4.68
N LEU A 233 2.46 -17.73 -4.07
CA LEU A 233 1.14 -17.46 -4.67
C LEU A 233 1.21 -16.58 -5.93
N GLY A 234 2.28 -15.80 -6.07
CA GLY A 234 2.56 -15.00 -7.25
C GLY A 234 1.69 -13.74 -7.41
N PRO A 235 1.99 -12.92 -8.43
CA PRO A 235 1.34 -11.62 -8.66
C PRO A 235 -0.10 -11.71 -9.18
N ASN A 236 -0.62 -12.92 -9.45
CA ASN A 236 -2.00 -13.14 -9.90
C ASN A 236 -2.94 -13.54 -8.77
N TYR A 237 -2.43 -13.74 -7.55
CA TYR A 237 -3.25 -14.05 -6.39
C TYR A 237 -4.11 -12.84 -5.99
N VAL A 238 -5.40 -13.07 -5.76
CA VAL A 238 -6.40 -12.03 -5.47
C VAL A 238 -7.11 -12.18 -4.12
N GLY A 239 -6.77 -13.21 -3.34
CA GLY A 239 -7.40 -13.48 -2.05
C GLY A 239 -6.87 -12.58 -0.92
N SER A 240 -7.53 -12.61 0.24
CA SER A 240 -7.11 -11.85 1.43
C SER A 240 -6.32 -12.69 2.45
N PHE A 241 -5.89 -13.90 2.06
CA PHE A 241 -5.04 -14.83 2.82
C PHE A 241 -5.72 -15.65 3.93
N GLN A 242 -7.06 -15.73 3.96
CA GLN A 242 -7.80 -16.55 4.93
C GLN A 242 -7.87 -18.04 4.57
N ALA A 243 -7.69 -18.38 3.30
CA ALA A 243 -7.83 -19.75 2.80
C ALA A 243 -6.77 -20.07 1.74
N VAL A 244 -5.50 -20.02 2.14
CA VAL A 244 -4.36 -20.28 1.26
C VAL A 244 -4.08 -21.78 1.18
N TYR A 245 -3.96 -22.31 -0.03
CA TYR A 245 -3.50 -23.68 -0.26
C TYR A 245 -1.99 -23.69 -0.39
N MET A 246 -1.32 -24.38 0.54
CA MET A 246 0.13 -24.55 0.51
C MET A 246 0.51 -25.58 -0.57
N PRO A 247 1.47 -25.29 -1.46
CA PRO A 247 2.08 -26.32 -2.29
C PRO A 247 2.74 -27.36 -1.37
N CYS A 248 2.36 -28.64 -1.52
CA CYS A 248 2.94 -29.71 -0.71
C CYS A 248 4.41 -29.87 -1.12
N LYS A 249 5.35 -29.44 -0.26
CA LYS A 249 6.80 -29.54 -0.53
C LYS A 249 7.36 -30.96 -0.33
N ASP A 250 6.59 -31.85 0.29
CA ASP A 250 7.02 -33.22 0.58
C ASP A 250 6.38 -34.24 -0.36
N SER A 251 7.20 -34.79 -1.26
CA SER A 251 6.88 -35.91 -2.16
C SER A 251 6.70 -37.26 -1.43
N LYS A 252 6.55 -37.26 -0.10
CA LYS A 252 6.33 -38.46 0.73
C LYS A 252 5.02 -38.47 1.53
N ALA A 253 4.23 -37.40 1.48
CA ALA A 253 2.94 -37.37 2.16
C ALA A 253 1.81 -37.84 1.22
N GLU A 254 1.86 -39.11 0.83
CA GLU A 254 0.69 -39.74 0.18
C GLU A 254 -0.47 -39.79 1.19
N GLY A 255 -1.51 -38.98 0.96
CA GLY A 255 -2.81 -39.15 1.64
C GLY A 255 -3.36 -37.95 2.42
N ILE A 256 -2.64 -36.82 2.54
CA ILE A 256 -3.19 -35.63 3.19
C ILE A 256 -3.80 -34.71 2.12
N SER A 257 -5.13 -34.61 2.08
CA SER A 257 -5.82 -33.60 1.26
C SER A 257 -5.36 -32.21 1.69
N PRO A 258 -4.91 -31.33 0.77
CA PRO A 258 -4.43 -30.01 1.16
C PRO A 258 -5.59 -29.21 1.75
N SER A 259 -5.54 -28.95 3.06
CA SER A 259 -6.50 -28.07 3.73
C SER A 259 -6.04 -26.61 3.61
N PRO A 260 -6.96 -25.66 3.37
CA PRO A 260 -6.59 -24.26 3.34
C PRO A 260 -6.12 -23.80 4.73
N VAL A 261 -5.12 -22.91 4.74
CA VAL A 261 -4.57 -22.29 5.95
C VAL A 261 -4.87 -20.80 5.93
N SER A 262 -5.30 -20.26 7.08
CA SER A 262 -5.41 -18.82 7.28
C SER A 262 -4.04 -18.26 7.66
N LEU A 263 -3.43 -17.48 6.77
CA LEU A 263 -2.13 -16.84 7.03
C LEU A 263 -2.28 -15.51 7.76
N VAL A 264 -3.41 -14.82 7.56
CA VAL A 264 -3.66 -13.48 8.11
C VAL A 264 -5.12 -13.39 8.58
N PRO A 265 -5.36 -13.04 9.87
CA PRO A 265 -6.71 -12.80 10.36
C PRO A 265 -7.41 -11.66 9.59
N GLU A 266 -8.72 -11.77 9.42
CA GLU A 266 -9.52 -10.82 8.64
C GLU A 266 -9.39 -9.38 9.13
N GLU A 267 -9.43 -9.18 10.45
CA GLU A 267 -9.36 -7.89 11.11
C GLU A 267 -8.02 -7.18 10.92
N LYS A 268 -6.96 -7.96 10.65
CA LYS A 268 -5.59 -7.48 10.42
C LYS A 268 -5.34 -7.04 8.99
N VAL A 269 -6.22 -7.37 8.04
CA VAL A 269 -6.14 -6.85 6.67
C VAL A 269 -6.74 -5.45 6.64
N SER A 270 -5.91 -4.40 6.57
CA SER A 270 -6.38 -3.01 6.48
C SER A 270 -6.87 -2.69 5.06
N PHE A 271 -6.04 -2.99 4.07
CA PHE A 271 -6.45 -2.95 2.67
C PHE A 271 -5.75 -3.99 1.80
N GLY A 272 -6.44 -4.39 0.73
CA GLY A 272 -5.88 -5.09 -0.43
C GLY A 272 -6.30 -4.38 -1.71
N LEU A 273 -5.35 -4.10 -2.60
CA LEU A 273 -5.59 -3.42 -3.87
C LEU A 273 -5.24 -4.33 -5.05
N TYR A 274 -6.18 -4.41 -6.00
CA TYR A 274 -6.04 -5.21 -7.22
C TYR A 274 -6.51 -4.40 -8.43
N ALA A 275 -5.81 -4.54 -9.56
CA ALA A 275 -6.22 -3.92 -10.82
C ALA A 275 -7.59 -4.43 -11.34
N LEU A 276 -8.00 -5.64 -10.92
CA LEU A 276 -9.27 -6.26 -11.27
C LEU A 276 -10.48 -5.57 -10.61
N SER A 277 -10.28 -4.94 -9.45
CA SER A 277 -11.36 -4.38 -8.63
C SER A 277 -11.52 -2.87 -8.86
N VAL A 278 -11.54 -2.43 -10.13
CA VAL A 278 -11.65 -1.00 -10.48
C VAL A 278 -13.05 -0.65 -11.00
N SER A 279 -13.61 0.47 -10.52
CA SER A 279 -14.82 1.08 -11.09
C SER A 279 -14.57 2.51 -11.52
N SER A 280 -15.43 3.02 -12.40
CA SER A 280 -15.47 4.44 -12.77
C SER A 280 -16.72 5.08 -12.16
N LEU A 281 -16.52 6.03 -11.26
CA LEU A 281 -17.56 6.72 -10.51
C LEU A 281 -17.35 8.24 -10.61
N THR A 282 -18.37 9.03 -10.31
CA THR A 282 -18.21 10.47 -10.12
C THR A 282 -18.00 10.79 -8.63
N VAL A 283 -17.50 11.99 -8.30
CA VAL A 283 -17.39 12.44 -6.91
C VAL A 283 -18.75 12.41 -6.21
N ALA A 284 -19.80 12.89 -6.89
CA ALA A 284 -21.17 12.83 -6.37
C ALA A 284 -21.66 11.39 -6.14
N ARG A 285 -21.29 10.44 -7.00
CA ARG A 285 -21.63 9.01 -6.80
C ARG A 285 -20.86 8.41 -5.63
N ILE A 286 -19.56 8.70 -5.49
CA ILE A 286 -18.75 8.28 -4.33
C ILE A 286 -19.36 8.82 -3.04
N ARG A 287 -19.79 10.08 -3.02
CA ARG A 287 -20.49 10.68 -1.87
C ARG A 287 -21.73 9.90 -1.48
N LYS A 288 -22.54 9.51 -2.48
CA LYS A 288 -23.82 8.82 -2.28
C LYS A 288 -23.65 7.36 -1.86
N VAL A 289 -22.66 6.66 -2.42
CA VAL A 289 -22.45 5.22 -2.20
C VAL A 289 -21.61 4.95 -0.96
N TYR A 290 -20.63 5.80 -0.68
CA TYR A 290 -19.72 5.63 0.46
C TYR A 290 -20.00 6.67 1.54
N ASN A 291 -19.37 7.84 1.45
CA ASN A 291 -19.54 8.91 2.44
C ASN A 291 -19.07 10.26 1.91
N LYS A 292 -19.49 11.33 2.60
CA LYS A 292 -19.18 12.72 2.25
C LYS A 292 -17.70 13.06 2.45
N LEU A 293 -17.05 12.55 3.49
CA LEU A 293 -15.67 12.93 3.82
C LEU A 293 -14.68 12.44 2.76
N ASP A 294 -14.75 11.16 2.39
CA ASP A 294 -13.87 10.56 1.38
C ASP A 294 -14.10 11.17 0.01
N SER A 295 -15.36 11.42 -0.36
CA SER A 295 -15.68 12.09 -1.63
C SER A 295 -15.04 13.50 -1.71
N LYS A 296 -15.08 14.25 -0.61
CA LYS A 296 -14.46 15.58 -0.52
C LYS A 296 -12.93 15.49 -0.55
N ALA A 297 -12.34 14.50 0.11
CA ALA A 297 -10.90 14.27 0.10
C ALA A 297 -10.40 13.95 -1.31
N ILE A 298 -11.09 13.05 -2.02
CA ILE A 298 -10.78 12.70 -3.41
C ILE A 298 -10.94 13.91 -4.34
N ALA A 299 -12.03 14.67 -4.21
CA ALA A 299 -12.24 15.88 -5.01
C ALA A 299 -11.12 16.91 -4.83
N LYS A 300 -10.62 17.09 -3.59
CA LYS A 300 -9.49 17.97 -3.29
C LYS A 300 -8.22 17.54 -4.04
N GLN A 301 -7.91 16.23 -4.08
CA GLN A 301 -6.74 15.72 -4.80
C GLN A 301 -6.85 15.86 -6.31
N LEU A 302 -8.07 15.79 -6.85
CA LEU A 302 -8.36 15.98 -8.27
C LEU A 302 -8.51 17.46 -8.67
N ALA A 303 -8.47 18.39 -7.71
CA ALA A 303 -8.73 19.81 -7.92
C ALA A 303 -10.10 20.10 -8.61
N ILE A 304 -11.14 19.35 -8.23
CA ILE A 304 -12.51 19.51 -8.73
C ILE A 304 -13.49 19.80 -7.60
N SER A 305 -14.69 20.27 -7.95
CA SER A 305 -15.76 20.51 -6.99
C SER A 305 -16.15 19.23 -6.26
N SER A 306 -16.44 19.33 -4.95
CA SER A 306 -16.96 18.19 -4.19
C SER A 306 -18.36 17.75 -4.64
N HIS A 307 -19.06 18.58 -5.44
CA HIS A 307 -20.36 18.30 -6.03
C HIS A 307 -20.27 17.85 -7.49
N GLU A 308 -19.06 17.69 -8.02
CA GLU A 308 -18.81 17.29 -9.41
C GLU A 308 -19.48 15.94 -9.74
N ASN A 309 -20.17 15.89 -10.87
CA ASN A 309 -20.94 14.71 -11.30
C ASN A 309 -20.74 14.34 -12.79
N ALA A 310 -19.77 14.93 -13.48
CA ALA A 310 -19.43 14.54 -14.85
C ALA A 310 -18.07 13.83 -14.91
N THR A 311 -17.07 14.32 -14.16
CA THR A 311 -15.70 13.79 -14.24
C THR A 311 -15.60 12.35 -13.72
N PRO A 312 -15.14 11.39 -14.55
CA PRO A 312 -14.96 9.99 -14.14
C PRO A 312 -13.72 9.83 -13.26
N VAL A 313 -13.93 9.42 -12.02
CA VAL A 313 -12.91 9.00 -11.06
C VAL A 313 -12.77 7.48 -11.12
N LYS A 314 -11.57 6.98 -11.39
CA LYS A 314 -11.28 5.54 -11.27
C LYS A 314 -10.99 5.21 -9.81
N LEU A 315 -11.76 4.31 -9.22
CA LEU A 315 -11.61 3.85 -7.84
C LEU A 315 -11.26 2.37 -7.83
N LEU A 316 -10.08 2.03 -7.31
CA LEU A 316 -9.72 0.65 -6.97
C LEU A 316 -10.32 0.33 -5.62
N HIS A 317 -11.28 -0.59 -5.57
CA HIS A 317 -11.95 -0.96 -4.33
C HIS A 317 -11.01 -1.72 -3.40
N ASN A 318 -11.11 -1.42 -2.10
CA ASN A 318 -10.43 -2.22 -1.09
C ASN A 318 -11.05 -3.63 -1.04
N SER A 319 -10.28 -4.65 -1.39
CA SER A 319 -10.74 -6.04 -1.35
C SER A 319 -11.11 -6.50 0.05
N GLY A 320 -10.50 -5.92 1.09
CA GLY A 320 -10.79 -6.23 2.48
C GLY A 320 -12.08 -5.61 3.03
N GLY A 321 -12.82 -4.84 2.22
CA GLY A 321 -14.00 -4.10 2.69
C GLY A 321 -15.15 -4.97 3.22
N HIS A 322 -15.18 -6.26 2.87
CA HIS A 322 -16.19 -7.23 3.32
C HIS A 322 -15.72 -8.11 4.49
N LEU A 323 -14.45 -8.01 4.88
CA LEU A 323 -13.86 -8.82 5.94
C LEU A 323 -14.32 -8.35 7.32
N ASN A 324 -14.42 -9.25 8.27
CA ASN A 324 -14.73 -8.92 9.66
C ASN A 324 -13.65 -8.03 10.29
N GLY A 325 -14.04 -7.24 11.29
CA GLY A 325 -13.14 -6.34 12.02
C GLY A 325 -13.38 -4.85 11.75
N PRO A 326 -12.44 -3.99 12.16
CA PRO A 326 -12.63 -2.54 12.14
C PRO A 326 -12.81 -1.96 10.74
N ALA A 327 -13.41 -0.77 10.67
CA ALA A 327 -13.60 -0.04 9.43
C ALA A 327 -12.29 0.18 8.66
N ARG A 328 -12.39 0.27 7.33
CA ARG A 328 -11.25 0.33 6.41
C ARG A 328 -11.41 1.48 5.43
N THR A 329 -10.34 1.80 4.71
CA THR A 329 -10.44 2.69 3.54
C THR A 329 -11.40 2.09 2.50
N ILE A 330 -12.14 2.95 1.79
CA ILE A 330 -13.01 2.54 0.67
C ILE A 330 -12.21 1.97 -0.52
N GLY A 331 -10.90 2.22 -0.56
CA GLY A 331 -10.02 1.86 -1.66
C GLY A 331 -9.11 3.01 -2.05
N ALA A 332 -8.66 3.01 -3.30
CA ALA A 332 -7.71 3.99 -3.81
C ALA A 332 -8.23 4.69 -5.06
N ALA A 333 -8.36 6.01 -5.02
CA ALA A 333 -8.72 6.83 -6.18
C ALA A 333 -7.47 7.10 -7.02
N LEU A 334 -7.58 6.94 -8.34
CA LEU A 334 -6.50 7.27 -9.26
C LEU A 334 -6.39 8.78 -9.47
N ILE A 335 -5.20 9.34 -9.26
CA ILE A 335 -4.85 10.74 -9.49
C ILE A 335 -3.81 10.83 -10.61
N GLY A 336 -4.05 11.70 -11.60
CA GLY A 336 -3.15 11.91 -12.75
C GLY A 336 -3.55 11.12 -14.00
N TYR A 337 -4.54 11.65 -14.74
CA TYR A 337 -5.09 11.02 -15.95
C TYR A 337 -4.11 10.96 -17.13
N LEU A 338 -3.11 11.83 -17.17
CA LEU A 338 -2.12 11.93 -18.24
C LEU A 338 -0.85 11.14 -17.85
N GLY A 339 -0.95 9.82 -17.79
CA GLY A 339 0.24 8.96 -17.59
C GLY A 339 0.00 7.63 -16.90
N VAL A 340 -1.16 7.45 -16.23
CA VAL A 340 -1.46 6.18 -15.56
C VAL A 340 -2.40 5.32 -16.39
N ARG A 341 -2.01 4.07 -16.60
CA ARG A 341 -2.79 3.06 -17.31
C ARG A 341 -3.04 1.89 -16.38
N THR A 342 -4.24 1.32 -16.44
CA THR A 342 -4.59 0.10 -15.72
C THR A 342 -4.56 -1.04 -16.71
N PHE A 343 -3.86 -2.11 -16.39
CA PHE A 343 -3.85 -3.34 -17.17
C PHE A 343 -4.23 -4.48 -16.25
N VAL A 344 -5.08 -5.37 -16.74
CA VAL A 344 -5.38 -6.64 -16.08
C VAL A 344 -4.53 -7.69 -16.79
N PRO A 345 -3.42 -8.17 -16.18
CA PRO A 345 -2.62 -9.20 -16.81
C PRO A 345 -3.47 -10.47 -16.95
N LYS A 346 -3.52 -11.03 -18.16
CA LYS A 346 -4.00 -12.39 -18.38
C LYS A 346 -2.79 -13.30 -18.54
N PRO A 347 -2.74 -14.46 -17.87
CA PRO A 347 -1.66 -15.42 -18.07
C PRO A 347 -1.46 -15.68 -19.57
N VAL A 348 -0.21 -15.70 -20.03
CA VAL A 348 0.10 -15.93 -21.45
C VAL A 348 -0.56 -17.22 -21.92
N ALA A 349 -0.55 -18.28 -21.10
CA ALA A 349 -1.25 -19.53 -21.38
C ALA A 349 -2.75 -19.32 -21.73
N THR A 350 -3.47 -18.49 -20.98
CA THR A 350 -4.87 -18.15 -21.26
C THR A 350 -5.01 -17.31 -22.53
N THR A 351 -4.07 -16.39 -22.78
CA THR A 351 -4.05 -15.61 -24.02
C THR A 351 -3.75 -16.49 -25.24
N LEU A 352 -2.88 -17.49 -25.09
CA LEU A 352 -2.53 -18.46 -26.11
C LEU A 352 -3.72 -19.35 -26.48
N GLN A 353 -4.61 -19.67 -25.53
CA GLN A 353 -5.85 -20.39 -25.84
C GLN A 353 -6.70 -19.65 -26.88
N TYR A 354 -6.68 -18.31 -26.92
CA TYR A 354 -7.40 -17.55 -27.95
C TYR A 354 -6.84 -17.69 -29.36
N ILE A 355 -5.59 -18.15 -29.51
CA ILE A 355 -4.93 -18.40 -30.81
C ILE A 355 -4.71 -19.88 -31.09
N GLY A 356 -5.49 -20.77 -30.46
CA GLY A 356 -5.39 -22.23 -30.66
C GLY A 356 -4.57 -22.98 -29.61
N GLY A 357 -4.17 -22.31 -28.52
CA GLY A 357 -3.49 -22.89 -27.38
C GLY A 357 -2.04 -23.31 -27.67
N ALA A 358 -1.50 -24.19 -26.82
CA ALA A 358 -0.15 -24.71 -27.00
C ALA A 358 0.02 -25.45 -28.34
N ALA A 359 -1.04 -26.06 -28.88
CA ALA A 359 -1.01 -26.79 -30.14
C ALA A 359 -0.63 -25.90 -31.34
N ALA A 360 -1.07 -24.64 -31.38
CA ALA A 360 -0.71 -23.71 -32.45
C ALA A 360 0.78 -23.37 -32.47
N ILE A 361 1.39 -23.18 -31.28
CA ILE A 361 2.84 -22.94 -31.17
C ILE A 361 3.62 -24.21 -31.50
N LEU A 362 3.20 -25.37 -30.97
CA LEU A 362 3.85 -26.64 -31.27
C LEU A 362 3.78 -26.95 -32.78
N GLY A 363 2.68 -26.61 -33.45
CA GLY A 363 2.55 -26.72 -34.91
C GLY A 363 3.52 -25.80 -35.67
N LEU A 364 3.70 -24.55 -35.22
CA LEU A 364 4.70 -23.64 -35.80
C LEU A 364 6.13 -24.16 -35.62
N VAL A 365 6.46 -24.69 -34.44
CA VAL A 365 7.76 -25.30 -34.16
C VAL A 365 7.99 -26.53 -35.05
N ALA A 366 6.98 -27.39 -35.20
CA ALA A 366 7.05 -28.57 -36.06
C ALA A 366 7.15 -28.24 -37.56
N MET A 367 6.68 -27.07 -38.01
CA MET A 367 6.85 -26.60 -39.39
C MET A 367 8.18 -25.85 -39.61
N ALA A 368 8.89 -25.50 -38.55
CA ALA A 368 10.19 -24.84 -38.62
C ALA A 368 11.37 -25.83 -38.67
N SER A 369 11.10 -27.12 -38.45
CA SER A 369 11.99 -28.26 -38.72
C SER A 369 11.73 -28.85 -40.09
#